data_AF-A0A962R129-F1
#
_entry.id   AF-A0A962R129-F1
#
_cell.length_a   1.000
_cell.length_b   1.000
_cell.length_c   1.000
_cell.angle_alpha   90.00
_cell.angle_beta   90.00
_cell.angle_gamma   90.00
#
_symmetry.space_group_name_H-M   'P 1'
#
loop_
_entity.id
_entity.type
_entity.pdbx_description
1 polymer ?
#
loop_
_entity_poly.entity_id
_entity_poly.type
_entity_poly.pdbx_seq_one_letter_code
_entity_poly.pdbx_strand_id
1 'polypeptide(L)'
;AAGMFKVVGRRRWIRYNPWIFSKYFEENLRDTVPHEVAHFVVHELYGSRGIKPHGPQWQAVMQRFGAAAEVTFDLDLEGIPRRRQRTHPYRCDCRLHQVSSTRHNRVQRNSGRYHCRACGGNLVYAG
;
A
#
# COMPACT_ATOMS: atom_id res chain seq x y z
N ALA A 1 3.03 0.07 5.56
CA ALA A 1 2.19 1.23 5.91
C ALA A 1 1.70 1.04 7.33
N ALA A 2 1.70 2.13 8.11
CA ALA A 2 1.20 2.16 9.48
C ALA A 2 -0.33 2.07 9.53
N GLY A 3 -1.01 2.77 8.62
CA GLY A 3 -2.46 2.72 8.39
C GLY A 3 -2.82 2.34 6.95
N MET A 4 -4.11 2.06 6.72
CA MET A 4 -4.71 2.02 5.39
C MET A 4 -6.24 2.05 5.46
N PHE A 5 -6.85 3.03 4.80
CA PHE A 5 -8.26 3.02 4.43
C PHE A 5 -8.54 2.05 3.28
N LYS A 6 -9.61 1.27 3.39
CA LYS A 6 -10.00 0.23 2.43
C LYS A 6 -11.47 0.37 2.05
N VAL A 7 -11.71 0.26 0.75
CA VAL A 7 -13.05 0.12 0.15
C VAL A 7 -13.09 -1.17 -0.67
N VAL A 8 -14.07 -2.05 -0.39
CA VAL A 8 -14.32 -3.27 -1.15
C VAL A 8 -15.84 -3.43 -1.33
N GLY A 9 -16.32 -3.18 -2.54
CA GLY A 9 -17.75 -3.08 -2.81
C GLY A 9 -18.40 -2.03 -1.91
N ARG A 10 -19.38 -2.43 -1.11
CA ARG A 10 -20.06 -1.55 -0.13
C ARG A 10 -19.35 -1.47 1.23
N ARG A 11 -18.34 -2.30 1.49
CA ARG A 11 -17.63 -2.34 2.77
C ARG A 11 -16.51 -1.29 2.80
N ARG A 12 -16.43 -0.55 3.89
CA ARG A 12 -15.38 0.42 4.19
C ARG A 12 -14.81 0.13 5.57
N TRP A 13 -13.48 0.17 5.69
CA TRP A 13 -12.82 0.06 6.99
C TRP A 13 -11.44 0.70 6.95
N ILE A 14 -10.98 1.13 8.11
CA ILE A 14 -9.58 1.53 8.34
C ILE A 14 -8.90 0.38 9.08
N ARG A 15 -7.66 0.08 8.70
CA ARG A 15 -6.83 -0.90 9.41
C ARG A 15 -5.48 -0.29 9.74
N TYR A 16 -4.92 -0.69 10.87
CA TYR A 16 -3.59 -0.29 11.32
C TYR A 16 -2.67 -1.50 11.42
N ASN A 17 -1.36 -1.28 11.32
CA ASN A 17 -0.36 -2.27 11.67
C ASN A 17 -0.22 -2.29 13.20
N PRO A 18 -0.64 -3.36 13.90
CA PRO A 18 -0.68 -3.38 15.36
C PRO A 18 0.70 -3.20 16.00
N TRP A 19 1.78 -3.66 15.35
CA TRP A 19 3.13 -3.53 15.88
C TRP A 19 3.65 -2.09 15.78
N ILE A 20 3.41 -1.42 14.65
CA ILE A 20 3.77 0.00 14.49
C ILE A 20 2.93 0.86 15.43
N PHE A 21 1.62 0.59 15.48
CA PHE A 21 0.68 1.35 16.30
C PHE A 21 0.97 1.20 17.79
N SER A 22 1.38 0.01 18.23
CA SER A 22 1.76 -0.21 19.63
C SER A 22 3.11 0.41 19.99
N LYS A 23 4.10 0.41 19.07
CA LYS A 23 5.43 0.99 19.32
C LYS A 23 5.40 2.52 19.33
N TYR A 24 4.51 3.13 18.54
CA TYR A 24 4.44 4.58 18.31
C TYR A 24 3.02 5.11 18.45
N PHE A 25 2.39 4.82 19.58
CA PHE A 25 0.96 5.06 19.78
C PHE A 25 0.57 6.53 19.61
N GLU A 26 1.31 7.45 20.22
CA GLU A 26 1.02 8.88 20.18
C GLU A 26 1.21 9.46 18.76
N GLU A 27 2.27 9.06 18.06
CA GLU A 27 2.50 9.48 16.67
C GLU A 27 1.44 8.90 15.74
N ASN A 28 0.99 7.67 15.98
CA ASN A 28 -0.10 7.11 15.18
C ASN A 28 -1.42 7.83 15.45
N LEU A 29 -1.74 8.20 16.70
CA LEU A 29 -2.94 8.98 17.03
C LEU A 29 -2.89 10.38 16.43
N ARG A 30 -1.73 11.03 16.46
CA ARG A 30 -1.53 12.38 15.92
C ARG A 30 -1.53 12.41 14.40
N ASP A 31 -0.90 11.43 13.76
CA ASP A 31 -0.58 11.51 12.33
C ASP A 31 -1.34 10.45 11.50
N THR A 32 -1.21 9.17 11.87
CA THR A 32 -1.75 8.06 11.06
C THR A 32 -3.28 7.96 11.11
N VAL A 33 -3.89 8.17 12.29
CA VAL A 33 -5.35 8.12 12.43
C VAL A 33 -6.01 9.27 11.64
N PRO A 34 -5.63 10.55 11.80
CA PRO A 34 -6.20 11.63 11.00
C PRO A 34 -5.99 11.43 9.51
N HIS A 35 -4.82 10.92 9.10
CA HIS A 35 -4.52 10.63 7.71
C HIS A 35 -5.52 9.65 7.07
N GLU A 36 -5.75 8.50 7.71
CA GLU A 36 -6.66 7.48 7.18
C GLU A 36 -8.12 7.88 7.31
N VAL A 37 -8.49 8.60 8.38
CA VAL A 37 -9.84 9.16 8.55
C VAL A 37 -10.10 10.23 7.49
N ALA A 38 -9.12 11.04 7.12
CA ALA A 38 -9.26 12.03 6.06
C ALA A 38 -9.52 11.36 4.70
N HIS A 39 -8.86 10.23 4.38
CA HIS A 39 -9.20 9.45 3.18
C HIS A 39 -10.63 8.92 3.22
N PHE A 40 -11.08 8.44 4.39
CA PHE A 40 -12.46 7.99 4.57
C PHE A 40 -13.47 9.13 4.34
N VAL A 41 -13.28 10.29 5.00
CA VAL A 41 -14.16 11.45 4.86
C VAL A 41 -14.22 11.92 3.42
N VAL A 42 -13.08 12.06 2.75
CA VAL A 42 -13.02 12.46 1.34
C VAL A 42 -13.77 11.45 0.45
N HIS A 43 -13.61 10.16 0.70
CA HIS A 43 -14.34 9.13 -0.04
C HIS A 43 -15.85 9.22 0.16
N GLU A 44 -16.34 9.41 1.39
CA GLU A 44 -17.78 9.49 1.65
C GLU A 44 -18.41 10.78 1.08
N LEU A 45 -17.65 11.88 1.02
CA LEU A 45 -18.15 13.15 0.48
C LEU A 45 -18.07 13.26 -1.04
N TYR A 46 -17.00 12.73 -1.64
CA TYR A 46 -16.69 12.96 -3.07
C TYR A 46 -16.62 11.68 -3.90
N GLY A 47 -16.72 10.50 -3.28
CA GLY A 47 -16.46 9.23 -3.93
C GLY A 47 -14.98 9.02 -4.29
N SER A 48 -14.72 8.10 -5.21
CA SER A 48 -13.36 7.71 -5.61
C SER A 48 -12.93 8.18 -7.00
N ARG A 49 -13.88 8.63 -7.84
CA ARG A 49 -13.59 8.95 -9.24
C ARG A 49 -13.02 10.36 -9.36
N GLY A 50 -11.81 10.48 -9.90
CA GLY A 50 -11.16 11.77 -10.15
C GLY A 50 -10.56 12.44 -8.90
N ILE A 51 -10.66 11.79 -7.73
CA ILE A 51 -10.06 12.30 -6.49
C ILE A 51 -8.62 11.83 -6.39
N LYS A 52 -7.70 12.79 -6.31
CA LYS A 52 -6.28 12.52 -6.11
C LYS A 52 -6.05 12.12 -4.64
N PRO A 53 -5.32 11.02 -4.37
CA PRO A 53 -4.83 10.75 -3.03
C PRO A 53 -4.05 11.96 -2.52
N HIS A 54 -4.34 12.39 -1.29
CA HIS A 54 -3.67 13.53 -0.65
C HIS A 54 -3.82 14.86 -1.41
N GLY A 55 -4.85 14.97 -2.26
CA GLY A 55 -5.17 16.20 -3.01
C GLY A 55 -5.86 17.28 -2.16
N PRO A 56 -6.33 18.37 -2.79
CA PRO A 56 -6.88 19.53 -2.07
C PRO A 56 -8.00 19.20 -1.08
N GLN A 57 -8.90 18.28 -1.43
CA GLN A 57 -9.98 17.84 -0.53
C GLN A 57 -9.43 17.18 0.74
N TRP A 58 -8.42 16.32 0.58
CA TRP A 58 -7.78 15.64 1.71
C TRP A 58 -7.00 16.63 2.58
N GLN A 59 -6.25 17.54 1.96
CA GLN A 59 -5.52 18.60 2.67
C GLN A 59 -6.46 19.49 3.48
N ALA A 60 -7.62 19.86 2.92
CA ALA A 60 -8.63 20.63 3.63
C ALA A 60 -9.20 19.89 4.85
N VAL A 61 -9.40 18.57 4.76
CA VAL A 61 -9.83 17.76 5.91
C VAL A 61 -8.74 17.68 6.97
N MET A 62 -7.47 17.44 6.58
CA MET A 62 -6.34 17.42 7.51
C MET A 62 -6.18 18.76 8.26
N GLN A 63 -6.33 19.88 7.54
CA GLN A 63 -6.29 21.21 8.15
C GLN A 63 -7.41 21.39 9.19
N ARG A 64 -8.62 20.90 8.92
CA ARG A 64 -9.73 20.92 9.89
C ARG A 64 -9.49 20.01 11.10
N PHE A 65 -8.72 18.94 10.94
CA PHE A 65 -8.27 18.13 12.06
C PHE A 65 -7.14 18.78 12.87
N GLY A 66 -6.57 19.89 12.40
CA GLY A 66 -5.35 20.47 12.99
C GLY A 66 -4.13 19.56 12.86
N ALA A 67 -4.18 18.58 11.94
CA ALA A 67 -3.11 17.62 11.71
C ALA A 67 -2.22 18.08 10.55
N ALA A 68 -0.91 17.80 10.65
CA ALA A 68 0.02 18.10 9.58
C ALA A 68 -0.33 17.26 8.34
N ALA A 69 -0.36 17.89 7.16
CA ALA A 69 -0.62 17.23 5.88
C ALA A 69 0.59 16.43 5.36
N GLU A 70 1.31 15.78 6.28
CA GLU A 70 2.49 14.99 5.97
C GLU A 70 2.07 13.60 5.48
N VAL A 71 2.70 13.18 4.39
CA VAL A 71 2.36 11.93 3.67
C VAL A 71 3.34 10.81 4.04
N THR A 72 4.50 11.17 4.57
CA THR A 72 5.56 10.24 4.97
C THR A 72 5.56 10.06 6.48
N PHE A 73 5.40 8.81 6.90
CA PHE A 73 5.58 8.39 8.28
C PHE A 73 6.99 7.78 8.38
N ASP A 74 7.95 8.57 8.81
CA ASP A 74 9.35 8.14 8.98
C ASP A 74 9.57 7.72 10.42
N LEU A 75 9.51 6.40 10.66
CA LEU A 75 9.71 5.82 11.97
C LEU A 75 10.68 4.66 11.89
N ASP A 76 11.42 4.46 12.97
CA ASP A 76 12.31 3.32 13.11
C ASP A 76 11.53 1.98 13.13
N LEU A 77 11.78 1.16 12.12
CA LEU A 77 11.15 -0.15 11.95
C LEU A 77 11.96 -1.28 12.59
N GLU A 78 12.99 -0.99 13.37
CA GLU A 78 13.71 -1.99 14.16
C GLU A 78 12.74 -2.70 15.13
N GLY A 79 12.90 -4.02 15.25
CA GLY A 79 12.04 -4.88 16.07
C GLY A 79 10.62 -5.11 15.53
N ILE A 80 10.20 -4.41 14.46
CA ILE A 80 8.86 -4.60 13.87
C ILE A 80 8.87 -5.82 12.96
N PRO A 81 8.03 -6.85 13.21
CA PRO A 81 7.98 -8.05 12.38
C PRO A 81 7.71 -7.72 10.91
N ARG A 82 8.69 -8.00 10.05
CA ARG A 82 8.56 -7.79 8.61
C ARG A 82 7.85 -8.98 8.00
N ARG A 83 6.75 -8.73 7.30
CA ARG A 83 6.07 -9.78 6.53
C ARG A 83 7.05 -10.33 5.49
N ARG A 84 7.47 -11.58 5.65
CA ARG A 84 8.21 -12.28 4.60
C ARG A 84 7.31 -12.41 3.38
N GLN A 85 7.67 -11.73 2.29
CA GLN A 85 6.92 -11.89 1.04
C GLN A 85 7.24 -13.25 0.45
N ARG A 86 6.21 -14.06 0.20
CA ARG A 86 6.35 -15.25 -0.62
C ARG A 86 6.70 -14.84 -2.05
N THR A 87 7.79 -15.40 -2.54
CA THR A 87 8.21 -15.31 -3.94
C THR A 87 7.91 -16.60 -4.67
N HIS A 88 7.84 -16.49 -5.99
CA HIS A 88 7.54 -17.57 -6.92
C HIS A 88 8.64 -17.61 -7.98
N PRO A 89 9.14 -18.80 -8.35
CA PRO A 89 10.22 -18.93 -9.31
C PRO A 89 9.73 -18.66 -10.74
N TYR A 90 10.48 -17.85 -11.48
CA TYR A 90 10.28 -17.59 -12.91
C TYR A 90 11.60 -17.75 -13.64
N ARG A 91 11.57 -17.98 -14.96
CA ARG A 91 12.75 -18.08 -15.81
C ARG A 91 12.60 -17.27 -17.11
N CYS A 92 13.70 -16.69 -17.55
CA CYS A 92 13.98 -16.31 -18.95
C CYS A 92 15.02 -17.30 -19.49
N ASP A 93 15.43 -17.13 -20.74
CA ASP A 93 16.59 -17.84 -21.34
C ASP A 93 17.93 -17.51 -20.64
N CYS A 94 17.92 -16.52 -19.76
CA CYS A 94 19.11 -15.87 -19.24
C CYS A 94 19.39 -16.12 -17.74
N ARG A 95 18.38 -16.47 -16.94
CA ARG A 95 18.46 -16.70 -15.48
C ARG A 95 17.11 -17.09 -14.85
N LEU A 96 17.18 -17.51 -13.59
CA LEU A 96 16.03 -17.63 -12.69
C LEU A 96 15.73 -16.30 -11.98
N HIS A 97 14.45 -16.10 -11.63
CA HIS A 97 13.92 -14.92 -10.96
C HIS A 97 13.01 -15.31 -9.80
N GLN A 98 13.03 -14.49 -8.75
CA GLN A 98 12.06 -14.56 -7.65
C GLN A 98 11.04 -13.44 -7.83
N VAL A 99 9.82 -13.79 -8.22
CA VAL A 99 8.74 -12.85 -8.53
C VAL A 99 7.78 -12.77 -7.35
N SER A 100 7.38 -11.57 -6.96
CA SER A 100 6.45 -11.38 -5.83
C SER A 100 5.09 -12.00 -6.11
N SER A 101 4.41 -12.44 -5.05
CA SER A 101 3.05 -12.99 -5.15
C SER A 101 2.07 -12.08 -5.91
N THR A 102 2.19 -10.76 -5.80
CA THR A 102 1.35 -9.82 -6.57
C THR A 102 1.55 -9.96 -8.07
N ARG A 103 2.80 -10.01 -8.53
CA ARG A 103 3.14 -10.16 -9.95
C ARG A 103 2.77 -11.55 -10.45
N HIS A 104 3.10 -12.59 -9.69
CA HIS A 104 2.70 -13.96 -9.98
C HIS A 104 1.18 -14.06 -10.19
N ASN A 105 0.38 -13.54 -9.25
CA ASN A 105 -1.07 -13.58 -9.34
C ASN A 105 -1.65 -12.77 -10.52
N ARG A 106 -0.96 -11.74 -11.02
CA ARG A 106 -1.36 -11.04 -12.25
C ARG A 106 -1.09 -11.87 -13.49
N VAL A 107 0.06 -12.56 -13.53
CA VAL A 107 0.38 -13.51 -14.61
C VAL A 107 -0.64 -14.65 -14.63
N GLN A 108 -0.94 -15.27 -13.48
CA GLN A 108 -1.92 -16.36 -13.38
C GLN A 108 -3.34 -15.95 -13.82
N ARG A 109 -3.72 -14.68 -13.64
CA ARG A 109 -5.00 -14.13 -14.12
C ARG A 109 -4.96 -13.58 -15.54
N ASN A 110 -3.86 -13.79 -16.27
CA ASN A 110 -3.63 -13.24 -17.60
C ASN A 110 -3.76 -11.70 -17.67
N SER A 111 -3.60 -11.01 -16.53
CA SER A 111 -3.79 -9.56 -16.41
C SER A 111 -2.45 -8.81 -16.39
N GLY A 112 -1.34 -9.48 -16.70
CA GLY A 112 -0.01 -8.89 -16.71
C GLY A 112 1.04 -9.84 -17.25
N ARG A 113 2.02 -9.29 -17.96
CA ARG A 113 3.22 -9.97 -18.45
C ARG A 113 4.45 -9.18 -18.00
N TYR A 114 5.53 -9.88 -17.69
CA TYR A 114 6.75 -9.28 -17.18
C TYR A 114 7.94 -9.77 -18.00
N HIS A 115 8.90 -8.89 -18.22
CA HIS A 115 10.10 -9.16 -19.00
C HIS A 115 11.34 -9.06 -18.12
N CYS A 116 12.37 -9.83 -18.46
CA CYS A 116 13.67 -9.70 -17.85
C CYS A 116 14.31 -8.37 -18.26
N ARG A 117 14.81 -7.61 -17.28
CA ARG A 117 15.51 -6.34 -17.55
C ARG A 117 16.87 -6.51 -18.22
N ALA A 118 17.45 -7.71 -18.18
CA ALA A 118 18.76 -7.99 -18.75
C ALA A 118 18.67 -8.43 -20.22
N CYS A 119 17.80 -9.39 -20.56
CA CYS A 119 17.69 -9.91 -21.92
C CYS A 119 16.41 -9.48 -22.67
N GLY A 120 15.48 -8.78 -22.01
CA GLY A 120 14.17 -8.44 -22.58
C GLY A 120 13.20 -9.62 -22.71
N GLY A 121 13.66 -10.86 -22.50
CA GLY A 121 12.85 -12.06 -22.64
C GLY A 121 11.68 -12.16 -21.66
N ASN A 122 10.63 -12.85 -22.07
CA ASN A 122 9.45 -13.10 -21.25
C ASN A 122 9.80 -13.91 -19.99
N LEU A 123 9.28 -13.48 -18.84
CA LEU A 123 9.36 -14.27 -17.63
C LEU A 123 8.26 -15.34 -17.65
N VAL A 124 8.68 -16.60 -17.72
CA VAL A 124 7.81 -17.78 -17.67
C VAL A 124 7.86 -18.39 -16.27
N TYR A 125 6.72 -18.81 -15.75
CA TYR A 125 6.64 -19.44 -14.44
C TYR A 125 7.44 -20.75 -14.42
N ALA A 126 8.25 -20.96 -13.38
CA ALA A 126 9.21 -22.06 -13.30
C ALA A 126 8.89 -23.09 -12.20
N GLY A 127 7.69 -23.07 -11.62
CA GLY A 127 7.21 -24.11 -10.70
C GLY A 127 6.00 -23.69 -9.91
#